data_AF-A0A9X2TH13-F1
#
_entry.id   AF-A0A9X2TH13-F1
#
_cell.length_a   1.000
_cell.length_b   1.000
_cell.length_c   1.000
_cell.angle_alpha   90.00
_cell.angle_beta   90.00
_cell.angle_gamma   90.00
#
_symmetry.space_group_name_H-M   'P 1'
#
loop_
_entity.id
_entity.type
_entity.pdbx_description
1 polymer ?
#
loop_
_entity_poly.entity_id
_entity_poly.type
_entity_poly.pdbx_seq_one_letter_code
_entity_poly.pdbx_strand_id
1 'polypeptide(L)'
;MTSAQQKELIERDRPAAATSTCIRCERPLTNPRSIRRGMGQVCFSKTGGVVGGASGGNDYSDRYLDVDLEEGGLIMNRPDGEGKGKPPVETNVPHLVEQHSPSGFEFGYGGSGPADLALNVTMIVLNRVADEKGIELEGSVDLESGSVSRPVWRSYQEFKSRFVAPCPRDGGRVPWETLREWAEEKLTEIT
;
A
#
# COMPACT_ATOMS: atom_id res chain seq x y z
N MET A 1 -23.92 39.81 -5.33
CA MET A 1 -22.57 39.38 -4.89
C MET A 1 -21.65 39.47 -6.08
N THR A 2 -20.48 40.11 -5.93
CA THR A 2 -19.55 40.26 -7.07
C THR A 2 -18.80 38.94 -7.32
N SER A 3 -18.39 38.69 -8.57
CA SER A 3 -17.61 37.51 -8.94
C SER A 3 -16.30 37.37 -8.15
N ALA A 4 -15.76 38.47 -7.62
CA ALA A 4 -14.56 38.47 -6.76
C ALA A 4 -14.87 37.92 -5.35
N GLN A 5 -16.00 38.33 -4.75
CA GLN A 5 -16.41 37.87 -3.42
C GLN A 5 -16.78 36.37 -3.43
N GLN A 6 -17.34 35.87 -4.54
CA GLN A 6 -17.64 34.45 -4.70
C GLN A 6 -16.37 33.61 -4.89
N LYS A 7 -15.32 34.14 -5.53
CA LYS A 7 -14.00 33.49 -5.62
C LYS A 7 -13.30 33.41 -4.26
N GLU A 8 -13.36 34.46 -3.46
CA GLU A 8 -12.74 34.50 -2.14
C GLU A 8 -13.37 33.51 -1.15
N LEU A 9 -14.69 33.28 -1.21
CA LEU A 9 -15.35 32.24 -0.42
C LEU A 9 -14.94 30.82 -0.87
N ILE A 10 -14.83 30.59 -2.17
CA ILE A 10 -14.39 29.29 -2.73
C ILE A 10 -12.93 28.99 -2.37
N GLU A 11 -12.07 30.02 -2.28
CA GLU A 11 -10.65 29.86 -1.90
C GLU A 11 -10.45 29.72 -0.39
N ARG A 12 -11.29 30.36 0.44
CA ARG A 12 -11.24 30.23 1.92
C ARG A 12 -11.67 28.87 2.44
N ASP A 13 -12.64 28.24 1.77
CA ASP A 13 -13.13 26.90 2.12
C ASP A 13 -12.39 25.77 1.40
N ARG A 14 -11.31 26.10 0.66
CA ARG A 14 -10.44 25.08 0.07
C ARG A 14 -9.63 24.45 1.21
N PRO A 15 -9.86 23.17 1.57
CA PRO A 15 -9.01 22.53 2.57
C PRO A 15 -7.57 22.63 2.08
N ALA A 16 -6.65 23.03 2.97
CA ALA A 16 -5.23 22.98 2.70
C ALA A 16 -4.95 21.56 2.20
N ALA A 17 -4.60 21.43 0.92
CA ALA A 17 -4.26 20.14 0.37
C ALA A 17 -3.04 19.67 1.15
N ALA A 18 -3.24 18.74 2.10
CA ALA A 18 -2.15 17.98 2.67
C ALA A 18 -1.35 17.49 1.48
N THR A 19 -0.12 17.98 1.34
CA THR A 19 0.73 17.62 0.21
C THR A 19 1.15 16.17 0.42
N SER A 20 0.30 15.23 0.04
CA SER A 20 0.66 13.82 0.04
C SER A 20 1.84 13.68 -0.92
N THR A 21 2.95 13.16 -0.43
CA THR A 21 4.14 12.88 -1.23
C THR A 21 4.14 11.44 -1.71
N CYS A 22 4.88 11.14 -2.77
CA CYS A 22 5.04 9.79 -3.26
C CYS A 22 5.84 8.96 -2.25
N ILE A 23 5.30 7.85 -1.74
CA ILE A 23 6.02 7.00 -0.77
C ILE A 23 7.31 6.37 -1.30
N ARG A 24 7.54 6.42 -2.63
CA ARG A 24 8.77 5.91 -3.26
C ARG A 24 9.82 6.98 -3.55
N CYS A 25 9.41 8.20 -3.87
CA CYS A 25 10.34 9.24 -4.36
C CYS A 25 10.13 10.61 -3.71
N GLU A 26 9.22 10.69 -2.75
CA GLU A 26 8.89 11.86 -1.91
C GLU A 26 8.41 13.10 -2.68
N ARG A 27 8.24 12.98 -4.01
CA ARG A 27 7.71 14.08 -4.82
C ARG A 27 6.24 14.36 -4.46
N PRO A 28 5.82 15.65 -4.42
CA PRO A 28 4.42 15.99 -4.18
C PRO A 28 3.48 15.34 -5.19
N LEU A 29 2.36 14.82 -4.71
CA LEU A 29 1.30 14.23 -5.53
C LEU A 29 0.17 15.24 -5.71
N THR A 30 -0.23 15.44 -6.96
CA THR A 30 -1.32 16.37 -7.33
C THR A 30 -2.49 15.66 -8.00
N ASN A 31 -2.28 14.47 -8.55
CA ASN A 31 -3.33 13.66 -9.16
C ASN A 31 -4.10 12.92 -8.05
N PRO A 32 -5.45 13.05 -7.94
CA PRO A 32 -6.24 12.41 -6.89
C PRO A 32 -6.04 10.88 -6.79
N ARG A 33 -5.82 10.19 -7.92
CA ARG A 33 -5.54 8.75 -7.95
C ARG A 33 -4.16 8.42 -7.39
N SER A 34 -3.16 9.27 -7.65
CA SER A 34 -1.83 9.12 -7.03
C SER A 34 -1.85 9.42 -5.55
N ILE A 35 -2.54 10.50 -5.14
CA ILE A 35 -2.76 10.87 -3.73
C ILE A 35 -3.37 9.68 -2.99
N ARG A 36 -4.48 9.15 -3.51
CA ARG A 36 -5.15 7.96 -2.97
C ARG A 36 -4.24 6.74 -2.84
N ARG A 37 -3.38 6.46 -3.82
CA ARG A 37 -2.43 5.35 -3.73
C ARG A 37 -1.18 5.64 -2.88
N GLY A 38 -0.98 6.88 -2.43
CA GLY A 38 0.30 7.35 -1.89
C GLY A 38 1.46 7.29 -2.89
N MET A 39 1.19 7.10 -4.19
CA MET A 39 2.23 6.86 -5.18
C MET A 39 1.99 7.59 -6.51
N GLY A 40 3.02 8.32 -6.95
CA GLY A 40 3.02 9.02 -8.23
C GLY A 40 2.91 8.06 -9.40
N GLN A 41 2.16 8.46 -10.45
CA GLN A 41 1.91 7.64 -11.64
C GLN A 41 3.20 7.06 -12.24
N VAL A 42 4.28 7.83 -12.33
CA VAL A 42 5.58 7.36 -12.85
C VAL A 42 6.20 6.28 -11.97
N CYS A 43 6.15 6.44 -10.65
CA CYS A 43 6.66 5.43 -9.71
C CYS A 43 5.81 4.17 -9.76
N PHE A 44 4.48 4.32 -9.85
CA PHE A 44 3.52 3.24 -9.95
C PHE A 44 3.68 2.42 -11.24
N SER A 45 3.89 3.06 -12.39
CA SER A 45 4.15 2.34 -13.65
C SER A 45 5.42 1.49 -13.58
N LYS A 46 6.39 1.84 -12.72
CA LYS A 46 7.66 1.09 -12.55
C LYS A 46 7.56 -0.08 -11.56
N THR A 47 6.47 -0.23 -10.82
CA THR A 47 6.25 -1.33 -9.85
C THR A 47 5.40 -2.46 -10.43
N GLY A 48 5.27 -2.55 -11.76
CA GLY A 48 4.37 -3.51 -12.40
C GLY A 48 2.89 -3.10 -12.37
N GLY A 49 2.57 -1.89 -11.90
CA GLY A 49 1.23 -1.32 -11.87
C GLY A 49 0.72 -0.96 -13.26
N VAL A 50 0.42 -1.96 -14.08
CA VAL A 50 -0.21 -1.73 -15.39
C VAL A 50 -1.71 -1.93 -15.22
N VAL A 51 -2.45 -0.81 -15.23
CA VAL A 51 -3.91 -0.86 -15.38
C VAL A 51 -4.18 -1.20 -16.85
N GLY A 52 -4.36 -2.49 -17.14
CA GLY A 52 -4.68 -2.99 -18.47
C GLY A 52 -3.49 -3.04 -19.43
N GLY A 53 -2.68 -4.09 -19.32
CA GLY A 53 -1.88 -4.62 -20.44
C GLY A 53 -0.52 -3.98 -20.73
N ALA A 54 0.47 -4.86 -20.87
CA ALA A 54 1.87 -4.68 -21.27
C ALA A 54 2.87 -4.28 -20.16
N SER A 55 3.65 -5.29 -19.79
CA SER A 55 4.74 -5.36 -18.82
C SER A 55 5.77 -4.24 -18.99
N GLY A 56 6.02 -3.50 -17.92
CA GLY A 56 6.98 -2.40 -17.89
C GLY A 56 7.52 -2.12 -16.49
N GLY A 57 7.88 -3.17 -15.74
CA GLY A 57 8.58 -3.07 -14.45
C GLY A 57 8.43 -4.34 -13.63
N ASN A 58 9.57 -4.98 -13.32
CA ASN A 58 9.79 -6.27 -12.61
C ASN A 58 8.82 -7.43 -12.94
N ASP A 59 9.36 -8.60 -13.30
CA ASP A 59 8.61 -9.83 -13.66
C ASP A 59 7.88 -10.49 -12.47
N TYR A 60 7.29 -9.70 -11.57
CA TYR A 60 6.48 -10.22 -10.49
C TYR A 60 5.24 -10.91 -11.05
N SER A 61 4.90 -12.05 -10.46
CA SER A 61 3.71 -12.80 -10.86
C SER A 61 2.42 -12.20 -10.29
N ASP A 62 2.49 -11.34 -9.26
CA ASP A 62 1.32 -10.69 -8.68
C ASP A 62 0.72 -9.60 -9.59
N ARG A 63 -0.58 -9.36 -9.41
CA ARG A 63 -1.39 -8.45 -10.20
C ARG A 63 -2.00 -7.38 -9.31
N TYR A 64 -1.73 -6.13 -9.66
CA TYR A 64 -2.28 -5.00 -8.95
C TYR A 64 -3.75 -4.73 -9.31
N LEU A 65 -4.61 -4.67 -8.31
CA LEU A 65 -5.99 -4.22 -8.40
C LEU A 65 -6.07 -2.73 -8.08
N ASP A 66 -6.62 -1.93 -8.99
CA ASP A 66 -6.78 -0.49 -8.75
C ASP A 66 -8.02 -0.19 -7.90
N VAL A 67 -7.95 -0.56 -6.63
CA VAL A 67 -8.96 -0.28 -5.62
C VAL A 67 -8.26 0.36 -4.43
N ASP A 68 -8.76 1.48 -3.93
CA ASP A 68 -8.14 2.12 -2.75
C ASP A 68 -8.23 1.20 -1.52
N LEU A 69 -7.24 1.25 -0.62
CA LEU A 69 -7.31 0.50 0.64
C LEU A 69 -8.48 0.97 1.51
N GLU A 70 -8.85 2.24 1.50
CA GLU A 70 -9.98 2.79 2.25
C GLU A 70 -11.33 2.31 1.72
N GLU A 71 -11.43 2.14 0.39
CA GLU A 71 -12.65 1.66 -0.27
C GLU A 71 -12.74 0.12 -0.20
N GLY A 72 -11.64 -0.53 -0.55
CA GLY A 72 -11.54 -1.97 -0.82
C GLY A 72 -10.91 -2.79 0.28
N GLY A 73 -10.43 -2.19 1.38
CA GLY A 73 -9.62 -2.91 2.37
C GLY A 73 -8.36 -3.51 1.75
N LEU A 74 -7.67 -4.40 2.47
CA LEU A 74 -6.67 -5.28 1.85
C LEU A 74 -7.38 -6.40 1.11
N ILE A 75 -7.21 -6.47 -0.20
CA ILE A 75 -7.71 -7.55 -1.04
C ILE A 75 -6.61 -8.58 -1.24
N MET A 76 -6.90 -9.85 -0.94
CA MET A 76 -6.04 -11.00 -1.24
C MET A 76 -6.85 -11.97 -2.06
N ASN A 77 -6.77 -11.87 -3.38
CA ASN A 77 -7.50 -12.74 -4.29
C ASN A 77 -6.54 -13.71 -4.99
N ARG A 78 -7.03 -14.92 -5.26
CA ARG A 78 -6.34 -15.88 -6.12
C ARG A 78 -7.37 -16.46 -7.06
N PRO A 79 -7.42 -16.00 -8.33
CA PRO A 79 -8.39 -16.53 -9.27
C PRO A 79 -8.18 -18.02 -9.47
N ASP A 80 -9.28 -18.77 -9.56
CA ASP A 80 -9.25 -20.18 -9.94
C ASP A 80 -8.54 -20.32 -11.29
N GLY A 81 -7.56 -21.22 -11.35
CA GLY A 81 -6.73 -21.39 -12.54
C GLY A 81 -7.43 -22.21 -13.61
N GLU A 82 -7.79 -21.60 -14.74
CA GLU A 82 -8.12 -22.34 -15.99
C GLU A 82 -6.86 -22.76 -16.79
N GLY A 83 -5.65 -22.67 -16.21
CA GLY A 83 -4.38 -22.89 -16.93
C GLY A 83 -3.31 -23.65 -16.15
N LYS A 84 -2.28 -24.13 -16.86
CA LYS A 84 -1.09 -24.76 -16.28
C LYS A 84 -0.21 -23.70 -15.60
N GLY A 85 -0.23 -23.62 -14.28
CA GLY A 85 0.63 -22.74 -13.48
C GLY A 85 0.03 -22.43 -12.11
N LYS A 86 0.81 -21.86 -11.19
CA LYS A 86 0.27 -21.30 -9.96
C LYS A 86 -0.48 -20.01 -10.32
N PRO A 87 -1.78 -19.88 -9.99
CA PRO A 87 -2.51 -18.65 -10.28
C PRO A 87 -1.88 -17.47 -9.54
N PRO A 88 -1.77 -16.31 -10.20
CA PRO A 88 -1.15 -15.13 -9.63
C PRO A 88 -1.94 -14.63 -8.43
N VAL A 89 -1.25 -14.00 -7.47
CA VAL A 89 -1.94 -13.24 -6.43
C VAL A 89 -2.45 -11.93 -7.02
N GLU A 90 -3.72 -11.62 -6.77
CA GLU A 90 -4.34 -10.35 -7.11
C GLU A 90 -4.57 -9.55 -5.82
N THR A 91 -3.99 -8.36 -5.74
CA THR A 91 -4.09 -7.50 -4.55
C THR A 91 -4.09 -6.03 -4.92
N ASN A 92 -4.71 -5.19 -4.10
CA ASN A 92 -4.67 -3.73 -4.27
C ASN A 92 -3.48 -3.05 -3.59
N VAL A 93 -2.45 -3.84 -3.27
CA VAL A 93 -1.19 -3.40 -2.69
C VAL A 93 -0.14 -3.38 -3.78
N PRO A 94 0.49 -2.23 -4.08
CA PRO A 94 1.60 -2.22 -5.02
C PRO A 94 2.84 -2.88 -4.41
N HIS A 95 3.65 -3.54 -5.24
CA HIS A 95 4.92 -4.15 -4.83
C HIS A 95 6.04 -3.11 -4.90
N LEU A 96 6.33 -2.48 -3.76
CA LEU A 96 7.20 -1.29 -3.65
C LEU A 96 8.59 -1.61 -3.13
N VAL A 97 8.63 -2.54 -2.19
CA VAL A 97 9.86 -3.03 -1.56
C VAL A 97 9.89 -4.54 -1.60
N GLU A 98 11.08 -5.11 -1.70
CA GLU A 98 11.32 -6.55 -1.74
C GLU A 98 12.35 -6.91 -0.67
N GLN A 99 12.11 -8.01 0.04
CA GLN A 99 13.06 -8.52 1.03
C GLN A 99 13.32 -10.02 0.91
N HIS A 100 12.32 -10.82 0.51
CA HIS A 100 12.43 -12.28 0.54
C HIS A 100 11.79 -13.01 -0.65
N SER A 101 10.98 -12.34 -1.47
CA SER A 101 10.16 -12.98 -2.51
C SER A 101 10.36 -12.34 -3.90
N PRO A 102 11.45 -12.70 -4.61
CA PRO A 102 11.71 -12.19 -5.95
C PRO A 102 10.64 -12.61 -6.97
N SER A 103 9.79 -13.60 -6.66
CA SER A 103 8.74 -14.12 -7.54
C SER A 103 7.38 -13.41 -7.40
N GLY A 104 7.23 -12.51 -6.42
CA GLY A 104 5.99 -11.78 -6.15
C GLY A 104 5.28 -12.18 -4.85
N PHE A 105 4.11 -11.61 -4.63
CA PHE A 105 3.31 -11.76 -3.40
C PHE A 105 2.61 -13.12 -3.26
N GLU A 106 2.37 -13.50 -2.00
CA GLU A 106 1.65 -14.70 -1.61
C GLU A 106 0.81 -14.48 -0.33
N PHE A 107 -0.10 -15.39 0.00
CA PHE A 107 -0.87 -15.39 1.25
C PHE A 107 -1.35 -16.80 1.61
N GLY A 108 -1.89 -16.97 2.82
CA GLY A 108 -2.46 -18.25 3.29
C GLY A 108 -1.45 -19.31 3.73
N TYR A 109 -0.24 -18.88 4.12
CA TYR A 109 0.78 -19.68 4.82
C TYR A 109 1.86 -18.79 5.44
N GLY A 110 2.76 -19.35 6.25
CA GLY A 110 3.80 -18.63 6.99
C GLY A 110 5.16 -18.46 6.28
N GLY A 111 5.22 -18.23 4.97
CA GLY A 111 6.47 -18.15 4.20
C GLY A 111 6.99 -16.73 3.88
N SER A 112 7.95 -16.65 2.95
CA SER A 112 8.56 -15.39 2.46
C SER A 112 7.62 -14.54 1.60
N GLY A 113 6.91 -15.14 0.64
CA GLY A 113 5.95 -14.40 -0.19
C GLY A 113 4.84 -13.68 0.63
N PRO A 114 4.23 -14.34 1.63
CA PRO A 114 3.33 -13.68 2.58
C PRO A 114 4.00 -12.60 3.42
N ALA A 115 5.30 -12.72 3.69
CA ALA A 115 6.05 -11.71 4.43
C ALA A 115 6.27 -10.43 3.61
N ASP A 116 6.56 -10.54 2.32
CA ASP A 116 6.73 -9.37 1.44
C ASP A 116 5.40 -8.66 1.17
N LEU A 117 4.29 -9.39 1.02
CA LEU A 117 2.96 -8.78 0.97
C LEU A 117 2.69 -8.02 2.28
N ALA A 118 2.92 -8.65 3.43
CA ALA A 118 2.74 -8.01 4.73
C ALA A 118 3.60 -6.76 4.91
N LEU A 119 4.85 -6.78 4.44
CA LEU A 119 5.79 -5.65 4.51
C LEU A 119 5.26 -4.44 3.71
N ASN A 120 4.82 -4.68 2.47
CA ASN A 120 4.29 -3.62 1.62
C ASN A 120 2.97 -3.05 2.15
N VAL A 121 2.07 -3.91 2.68
CA VAL A 121 0.84 -3.43 3.35
C VAL A 121 1.18 -2.59 4.57
N THR A 122 2.05 -3.11 5.45
CA THR A 122 2.44 -2.43 6.69
C THR A 122 3.05 -1.06 6.40
N MET A 123 3.92 -0.98 5.38
CA MET A 123 4.49 0.29 4.93
C MET A 123 3.41 1.29 4.53
N ILE A 124 2.44 0.89 3.71
CA ILE A 124 1.40 1.80 3.22
C ILE A 124 0.47 2.24 4.35
N VAL A 125 0.00 1.30 5.16
CA VAL A 125 -0.98 1.58 6.22
C VAL A 125 -0.35 2.43 7.33
N LEU A 126 0.85 2.08 7.82
CA LEU A 126 1.50 2.85 8.88
C LEU A 126 1.87 4.27 8.42
N ASN A 127 2.44 4.45 7.22
CA ASN A 127 2.75 5.79 6.73
C ASN A 127 1.48 6.64 6.60
N ARG A 128 0.39 6.06 6.05
CA ARG A 128 -0.88 6.80 5.91
C ARG A 128 -1.45 7.24 7.25
N VAL A 129 -1.55 6.33 8.21
CA VAL A 129 -2.15 6.66 9.52
C VAL A 129 -1.22 7.58 10.33
N ALA A 130 0.09 7.44 10.18
CA ALA A 130 1.06 8.33 10.80
C ALA A 130 0.95 9.76 10.22
N ASP A 131 0.89 9.90 8.90
CA ASP A 131 0.70 11.19 8.21
C ASP A 131 -0.60 11.88 8.66
N GLU A 132 -1.72 11.13 8.75
CA GLU A 132 -2.99 11.66 9.25
C GLU A 132 -2.90 12.20 10.69
N LYS A 133 -2.04 11.58 11.52
CA LYS A 133 -1.84 11.96 12.93
C LYS A 133 -0.67 12.93 13.13
N GLY A 134 0.07 13.27 12.09
CA GLY A 134 1.29 14.08 12.19
C GLY A 134 2.40 13.39 13.01
N ILE A 135 2.50 12.06 12.93
CA ILE A 135 3.54 11.25 13.58
C ILE A 135 4.65 10.97 12.57
N GLU A 136 5.90 11.25 12.94
CA GLU A 136 7.06 10.89 12.12
C GLU A 136 7.52 9.46 12.44
N LEU A 137 7.65 8.61 11.41
CA LEU A 137 8.18 7.25 11.57
C LEU A 137 9.71 7.26 11.47
N GLU A 138 10.38 7.19 12.61
CA GLU A 138 11.84 7.34 12.65
C GLU A 138 12.65 6.13 12.14
N GLY A 139 13.82 6.46 11.57
CA GLY A 139 14.84 5.51 11.15
C GLY A 139 14.52 4.77 9.86
N SER A 140 15.53 4.15 9.27
CA SER A 140 15.42 3.38 8.02
C SER A 140 16.05 2.00 8.19
N VAL A 141 15.49 1.02 7.48
CA VAL A 141 16.03 -0.33 7.29
C VAL A 141 16.09 -0.59 5.79
N ASP A 142 17.30 -0.85 5.30
CA ASP A 142 17.53 -1.18 3.89
C ASP A 142 17.09 -2.62 3.62
N LEU A 143 16.49 -2.83 2.45
CA LEU A 143 15.97 -4.11 1.99
C LEU A 143 16.71 -4.55 0.71
N GLU A 144 16.36 -5.72 0.18
CA GLU A 144 16.88 -6.16 -1.13
C GLU A 144 16.52 -5.15 -2.24
N SER A 145 15.30 -4.61 -2.17
CA SER A 145 14.89 -3.46 -2.97
C SER A 145 14.16 -2.43 -2.12
N GLY A 146 14.72 -1.23 -2.04
CA GLY A 146 14.16 -0.10 -1.31
C GLY A 146 14.50 -0.10 0.18
N SER A 147 13.76 0.67 0.96
CA SER A 147 13.90 0.76 2.41
C SER A 147 12.54 1.03 3.06
N VAL A 148 12.45 0.73 4.36
CA VAL A 148 11.26 0.99 5.18
C VAL A 148 11.66 1.64 6.50
N SER A 149 10.71 2.29 7.17
CA SER A 149 10.96 2.83 8.51
C SER A 149 11.15 1.71 9.55
N ARG A 150 11.84 1.99 10.66
CA ARG A 150 12.00 1.00 11.75
C ARG A 150 10.67 0.52 12.34
N PRO A 151 9.67 1.39 12.57
CA PRO A 151 8.29 0.98 12.89
C PRO A 151 7.71 -0.09 11.95
N VAL A 152 7.84 0.12 10.64
CA VAL A 152 7.35 -0.83 9.62
C VAL A 152 8.09 -2.16 9.74
N TRP A 153 9.43 -2.12 9.84
CA TRP A 153 10.25 -3.32 9.97
C TRP A 153 9.94 -4.14 11.23
N ARG A 154 9.60 -3.49 12.34
CA ARG A 154 9.26 -4.18 13.60
C ARG A 154 7.86 -4.82 13.56
N SER A 155 6.95 -4.26 12.77
CA SER A 155 5.53 -4.61 12.84
C SER A 155 5.08 -5.61 11.78
N TYR A 156 5.77 -5.69 10.62
CA TYR A 156 5.24 -6.45 9.48
C TYR A 156 5.12 -7.97 9.72
N GLN A 157 5.96 -8.57 10.58
CA GLN A 157 5.87 -10.00 10.89
C GLN A 157 4.64 -10.32 11.76
N GLU A 158 4.25 -9.40 12.64
CA GLU A 158 2.99 -9.49 13.38
C GLU A 158 1.80 -9.30 12.44
N PHE A 159 1.85 -8.28 11.57
CA PHE A 159 0.85 -8.06 10.52
C PHE A 159 0.66 -9.32 9.65
N LYS A 160 1.75 -9.94 9.21
CA LYS A 160 1.74 -11.20 8.45
C LYS A 160 0.98 -12.28 9.20
N SER A 161 1.31 -12.48 10.47
CA SER A 161 0.73 -13.54 11.30
C SER A 161 -0.76 -13.30 11.58
N ARG A 162 -1.17 -12.03 11.69
CA ARG A 162 -2.54 -11.63 11.99
C ARG A 162 -3.47 -11.64 10.78
N PHE A 163 -2.99 -11.24 9.60
CA PHE A 163 -3.85 -10.96 8.45
C PHE A 163 -3.51 -11.76 7.19
N VAL A 164 -2.22 -11.88 6.84
CA VAL A 164 -1.81 -12.43 5.53
C VAL A 164 -1.66 -13.96 5.55
N ALA A 165 -0.97 -14.49 6.55
CA ALA A 165 -0.78 -15.93 6.73
C ALA A 165 -2.08 -16.71 7.02
N PRO A 166 -3.05 -16.20 7.81
CA PRO A 166 -4.30 -16.89 8.06
C PRO A 166 -5.36 -16.69 6.97
N CYS A 167 -5.13 -15.82 5.98
CA CYS A 167 -6.06 -15.64 4.86
C CYS A 167 -6.33 -17.00 4.17
N PRO A 168 -7.58 -17.38 3.90
CA PRO A 168 -7.88 -18.56 3.10
C PRO A 168 -7.14 -18.53 1.75
N ARG A 169 -6.75 -19.70 1.23
CA ARG A 169 -5.92 -19.79 0.02
C ARG A 169 -6.65 -19.40 -1.27
N ASP A 170 -7.97 -19.54 -1.26
CA ASP A 170 -8.93 -19.08 -2.26
C ASP A 170 -9.19 -17.56 -2.17
N GLY A 171 -8.78 -16.93 -1.07
CA GLY A 171 -8.72 -15.48 -0.93
C GLY A 171 -9.53 -14.94 0.23
N GLY A 172 -9.48 -13.63 0.40
CA GLY A 172 -10.12 -12.92 1.49
C GLY A 172 -9.90 -11.42 1.42
N ARG A 173 -10.53 -10.74 2.38
CA ARG A 173 -10.43 -9.28 2.54
C ARG A 173 -10.24 -8.93 4.01
N VAL A 174 -9.38 -7.95 4.28
CA VAL A 174 -9.33 -7.27 5.58
C VAL A 174 -9.90 -5.87 5.41
N PRO A 175 -10.99 -5.49 6.11
CA PRO A 175 -11.59 -4.15 6.03
C PRO A 175 -10.59 -3.05 6.38
N TRP A 176 -10.78 -1.86 5.79
CA TRP A 176 -9.92 -0.71 6.07
C TRP A 176 -9.92 -0.34 7.55
N GLU A 177 -11.09 -0.37 8.18
CA GLU A 177 -11.28 -0.03 9.58
C GLU A 177 -10.41 -0.93 10.47
N THR A 178 -10.34 -2.22 10.15
CA THR A 178 -9.47 -3.18 10.85
C THR A 178 -7.98 -2.88 10.64
N LEU A 179 -7.58 -2.49 9.43
CA LEU A 179 -6.19 -2.10 9.14
C LEU A 179 -5.81 -0.81 9.87
N ARG A 180 -6.73 0.16 9.90
CA ARG A 180 -6.57 1.43 10.59
C ARG A 180 -6.44 1.21 12.09
N GLU A 181 -7.36 0.48 12.70
CA GLU A 181 -7.30 0.13 14.14
C GLU A 181 -5.97 -0.53 14.51
N TRP A 182 -5.51 -1.48 13.68
CA TRP A 182 -4.21 -2.12 13.88
C TRP A 182 -3.05 -1.12 13.80
N ALA A 183 -3.06 -0.21 12.82
CA ALA A 183 -2.02 0.80 12.68
C ALA A 183 -2.04 1.81 13.84
N GLU A 184 -3.21 2.23 14.31
CA GLU A 184 -3.35 3.11 15.47
C GLU A 184 -2.82 2.46 16.76
N GLU A 185 -3.09 1.15 16.94
CA GLU A 185 -2.50 0.33 18.01
C GLU A 185 -0.96 0.36 17.93
N LYS A 186 -0.38 0.06 16.75
CA LYS A 186 1.08 0.08 16.56
C LYS A 186 1.70 1.44 16.80
N LEU A 187 1.08 2.53 16.32
CA LEU A 187 1.61 3.88 16.49
C LEU A 187 1.63 4.31 17.96
N THR A 188 0.66 3.84 18.76
CA THR A 188 0.64 4.07 20.21
C THR A 188 1.80 3.37 20.93
N GLU A 189 2.29 2.24 20.42
CA GLU A 189 3.45 1.53 20.97
C GLU A 189 4.79 2.20 20.61
N ILE A 190 4.80 3.07 19.60
CA ILE A 190 5.99 3.74 19.06
C ILE A 190 6.23 5.11 19.71
N THR A 191 5.15 5.83 20.06
CA THR A 191 5.16 7.11 20.77
C THR A 191 5.36 6.93 22.28
#